data_AF-A0A8J5M0M3-F1
#
_entry.id   AF-A0A8J5M0M3-F1
#
_cell.length_a   1.000
_cell.length_b   1.000
_cell.length_c   1.000
_cell.angle_alpha   90.00
_cell.angle_beta   90.00
_cell.angle_gamma   90.00
#
_symmetry.space_group_name_H-M   'P 1'
#
loop_
_entity.id
_entity.type
_entity.pdbx_description
1 polymer ?
#
loop_
_entity_poly.entity_id
_entity_poly.type
_entity_poly.pdbx_seq_one_letter_code
_entity_poly.pdbx_strand_id
1 'polypeptide(L)'
;MPKSNLTDNGRKVVIDELLKISNNGELPPVAGVVGVEWAIRIKKNSGRKRNNQDDVREKLKGVPIEDRAVERRVAAVSGLSSHLIRQAVKEGMVVRRTTFIKPP
;
A
#
# COMPACT_ATOMS: atom_id res chain seq x y z
N MET A 1 39.09 14.58 12.56
CA MET A 1 39.86 13.43 12.03
C MET A 1 39.01 12.74 10.96
N PRO A 2 39.53 12.47 9.75
CA PRO A 2 38.78 11.73 8.74
C PRO A 2 38.64 10.26 9.18
N LYS A 3 37.42 9.72 9.09
CA LYS A 3 37.16 8.30 9.35
C LYS A 3 37.86 7.47 8.27
N SER A 4 38.72 6.53 8.66
CA SER A 4 39.32 5.58 7.73
C SER A 4 38.25 4.64 7.18
N ASN A 5 38.24 4.46 5.86
CA ASN A 5 37.36 3.48 5.23
C ASN A 5 37.76 2.05 5.63
N LEU A 6 36.79 1.15 5.67
CA LEU A 6 37.01 -0.26 5.98
C LEU A 6 37.95 -0.90 4.95
N THR A 7 38.95 -1.66 5.43
CA THR A 7 39.84 -2.48 4.59
C THR A 7 39.04 -3.56 3.87
N ASP A 8 39.54 -4.09 2.76
CA ASP A 8 38.81 -5.09 1.96
C ASP A 8 38.48 -6.36 2.77
N ASN A 9 39.35 -6.74 3.71
CA ASN A 9 39.06 -7.83 4.63
C ASN A 9 37.92 -7.48 5.60
N GLY A 10 37.86 -6.24 6.07
CA GLY A 10 36.73 -5.75 6.87
C GLY A 10 35.42 -5.72 6.08
N ARG A 11 35.45 -5.33 4.80
CA ARG A 11 34.27 -5.36 3.93
C ARG A 11 33.74 -6.77 3.74
N LYS A 12 34.66 -7.74 3.56
CA LYS A 12 34.31 -9.15 3.40
C LYS A 12 33.58 -9.70 4.64
N VAL A 13 34.10 -9.43 5.84
CA VAL A 13 33.47 -9.88 7.10
C VAL A 13 32.06 -9.31 7.24
N VAL A 14 31.87 -8.02 6.97
CA VAL A 14 30.55 -7.38 7.03
C VAL A 14 29.58 -8.00 6.02
N ILE A 15 30.02 -8.29 4.80
CA ILE A 15 29.18 -8.93 3.78
C ILE A 15 28.79 -10.35 4.21
N ASP A 16 29.73 -11.14 4.74
CA ASP A 16 29.46 -12.51 5.21
C ASP A 16 28.45 -12.52 6.38
N GLU A 17 28.51 -11.54 7.29
CA GLU A 17 27.53 -11.37 8.37
C GLU A 17 26.15 -10.99 7.84
N LEU A 18 26.07 -10.08 6.87
CA LEU A 18 24.81 -9.71 6.22
C LEU A 18 24.21 -10.89 5.44
N LEU A 19 25.04 -11.71 4.79
CA LEU A 19 24.55 -12.88 4.06
C LEU A 19 23.91 -13.92 4.99
N LYS A 20 24.45 -14.09 6.20
CA LYS A 20 23.92 -15.03 7.21
C LYS A 20 22.53 -14.65 7.72
N ILE A 21 22.19 -13.37 7.70
CA ILE A 21 20.87 -12.88 8.14
C ILE A 21 19.88 -12.72 6.98
N SER A 22 20.32 -12.87 5.73
CA SER A 22 19.48 -12.73 4.53
C SER A 22 18.53 -13.92 4.37
N ASN A 23 17.26 -13.64 4.05
CA ASN A 23 16.27 -14.66 3.68
C ASN A 23 15.86 -14.43 2.21
N ASN A 24 16.11 -15.40 1.34
CA ASN A 24 15.77 -15.35 -0.10
C ASN A 24 16.31 -14.09 -0.84
N GLY A 25 17.46 -13.57 -0.42
CA GLY A 25 18.06 -12.38 -1.03
C GLY A 25 17.55 -11.05 -0.45
N GLU A 26 16.62 -11.09 0.49
CA GLU A 26 16.18 -9.91 1.25
C GLU A 26 16.78 -9.91 2.65
N LEU A 27 17.46 -8.81 2.97
CA LEU A 27 17.92 -8.56 4.34
C LEU A 27 16.72 -8.18 5.21
N PRO A 28 16.58 -8.76 6.42
CA PRO A 28 15.54 -8.36 7.35
C PRO A 28 15.70 -6.87 7.68
N PRO A 29 14.61 -6.15 7.98
CA PRO A 29 14.68 -4.74 8.32
C PRO A 29 15.35 -4.58 9.70
N VAL A 30 16.68 -4.55 9.71
CA VAL A 30 17.46 -4.28 10.91
C VAL A 30 17.48 -2.78 11.14
N ALA A 31 16.92 -2.34 12.27
CA ALA A 31 17.05 -0.96 12.74
C ALA A 31 18.54 -0.67 12.99
N GLY A 32 19.17 0.08 12.09
CA GLY A 32 20.61 0.40 12.14
C GLY A 32 21.33 0.41 10.80
N VAL A 33 20.73 -0.12 9.72
CA VAL A 33 21.28 0.02 8.37
C VAL A 33 20.74 1.30 7.73
N VAL A 34 21.63 2.27 7.49
CA VAL A 34 21.31 3.64 7.05
C VAL A 34 20.37 3.71 5.82
N GLY A 35 20.42 2.72 4.93
CA GLY A 35 19.51 2.64 3.77
C GLY A 35 18.10 2.12 4.09
N VAL A 36 17.99 1.19 5.04
CA VAL A 36 16.71 0.58 5.46
C VAL A 36 15.93 1.54 6.35
N GLU A 37 16.63 2.23 7.26
CA GLU A 37 16.06 3.28 8.10
C GLU A 37 15.49 4.43 7.24
N TRP A 38 16.19 4.79 6.16
CA TRP A 38 15.74 5.80 5.20
C TRP A 38 14.46 5.37 4.45
N ALA A 39 14.39 4.13 3.97
CA ALA A 39 13.21 3.58 3.32
C ALA A 39 11.99 3.49 4.27
N ILE A 40 12.21 3.07 5.51
CA ILE A 40 11.17 3.04 6.55
C ILE A 40 10.68 4.47 6.86
N ARG A 41 11.59 5.44 6.94
CA ARG A 41 11.25 6.85 7.20
C ARG A 41 10.43 7.47 6.07
N ILE A 42 10.72 7.17 4.80
CA ILE A 42 9.90 7.59 3.66
C ILE A 42 8.49 6.98 3.73
N LYS A 43 8.39 5.69 4.04
CA LYS A 43 7.09 5.01 4.18
C LYS A 43 6.24 5.61 5.32
N LYS A 44 6.88 6.06 6.40
CA LYS A 44 6.23 6.77 7.52
C LYS A 44 5.81 8.19 7.14
N ASN A 45 6.68 8.95 6.46
CA ASN A 45 6.46 10.37 6.10
C ASN A 45 5.75 10.58 4.76
N SER A 46 5.01 9.60 4.25
CA SER A 46 4.32 9.71 2.96
C SER A 46 3.07 10.61 3.05
N GLY A 47 3.27 11.92 3.23
CA GLY A 47 2.28 13.00 3.11
C GLY A 47 0.83 12.67 3.48
N ARG A 48 -0.13 13.18 2.69
CA ARG A 48 -1.55 12.86 2.83
C ARG A 48 -1.76 11.40 2.42
N LYS A 49 -1.82 10.50 3.40
CA LYS A 49 -2.18 9.10 3.19
C LYS A 49 -3.55 9.04 2.52
N ARG A 50 -3.66 8.27 1.42
CA ARG A 50 -4.99 7.87 0.90
C ARG A 50 -5.67 7.04 1.99
N ASN A 51 -6.99 7.15 2.10
CA ASN A 51 -7.75 6.24 2.96
C ASN A 51 -7.38 4.80 2.60
N ASN A 52 -7.30 3.92 3.60
CA ASN A 52 -6.94 2.53 3.35
C ASN A 52 -7.94 1.92 2.37
N GLN A 53 -7.43 1.52 1.21
CA GLN A 53 -8.24 0.99 0.12
C GLN A 53 -8.84 -0.38 0.47
N ASP A 54 -8.17 -1.13 1.35
CA ASP A 54 -8.67 -2.42 1.83
C ASP A 54 -9.89 -2.23 2.74
N ASP A 55 -9.87 -1.24 3.64
CA ASP A 55 -11.03 -0.92 4.49
C ASP A 55 -12.24 -0.48 3.65
N VAL A 56 -11.99 0.30 2.59
CA VAL A 56 -13.03 0.71 1.63
C VAL A 56 -13.60 -0.53 0.94
N ARG A 57 -12.75 -1.46 0.50
CA ARG A 57 -13.15 -2.70 -0.15
C ARG A 57 -13.97 -3.59 0.78
N GLU A 58 -13.56 -3.73 2.04
CA GLU A 58 -14.28 -4.52 3.03
C GLU A 58 -15.68 -3.97 3.32
N LYS A 59 -15.79 -2.65 3.54
CA LYS A 59 -17.08 -1.98 3.72
C LYS A 59 -18.00 -2.14 2.51
N LEU A 60 -17.46 -2.09 1.29
CA LEU A 60 -18.23 -2.27 0.06
C LEU A 60 -18.69 -3.72 -0.15
N LYS A 61 -17.94 -4.73 0.33
CA LYS A 61 -18.40 -6.13 0.32
C LYS A 61 -19.63 -6.34 1.20
N GLY A 62 -19.72 -5.63 2.31
CA GLY A 62 -20.85 -5.71 3.24
C GLY A 62 -22.15 -5.05 2.76
N VAL A 63 -22.10 -4.24 1.69
CA VAL A 63 -23.32 -3.58 1.17
C VAL A 63 -24.22 -4.63 0.50
N PRO A 64 -25.49 -4.77 0.88
CA PRO A 64 -26.43 -5.69 0.25
C PRO A 64 -26.71 -5.28 -1.20
N ILE A 65 -27.01 -6.24 -2.08
CA ILE A 65 -27.03 -6.01 -3.52
C ILE A 65 -28.13 -5.01 -3.95
N GLU A 66 -29.21 -4.95 -3.18
CA GLU A 66 -30.36 -4.08 -3.36
C GLU A 66 -30.00 -2.59 -3.20
N ASP A 67 -28.99 -2.30 -2.37
CA ASP A 67 -28.48 -0.95 -2.11
C ASP A 67 -27.37 -0.53 -3.08
N ARG A 68 -26.81 -1.47 -3.87
CA ARG A 68 -25.67 -1.21 -4.78
C ARG A 68 -26.01 -0.42 -6.04
N ALA A 69 -27.28 -0.32 -6.39
CA ALA A 69 -27.72 0.34 -7.63
C ALA A 69 -27.48 1.86 -7.63
N VAL A 70 -27.50 2.50 -6.46
CA VAL A 70 -27.44 3.97 -6.33
C VAL A 70 -26.29 4.38 -5.42
N GLU A 71 -25.35 5.20 -5.93
CA GLU A 71 -24.16 5.61 -5.17
C GLU A 71 -24.48 6.22 -3.80
N ARG A 72 -25.57 7.00 -3.71
CA ARG A 72 -26.02 7.61 -2.45
C ARG A 72 -26.45 6.57 -1.42
N ARG A 73 -27.10 5.48 -1.84
CA ARG A 73 -27.51 4.38 -0.96
C ARG A 73 -26.29 3.59 -0.51
N VAL A 74 -25.38 3.26 -1.43
CA VAL A 74 -24.10 2.62 -1.10
C VAL A 74 -23.33 3.44 -0.07
N ALA A 75 -23.24 4.75 -0.25
CA ALA A 75 -22.59 5.66 0.70
C ALA A 75 -23.23 5.60 2.09
N ALA A 76 -24.55 5.71 2.15
CA ALA A 76 -25.30 5.68 3.40
C ALA A 76 -25.12 4.35 4.15
N VAL A 77 -25.22 3.21 3.44
CA VAL A 77 -25.13 1.87 4.05
C VAL A 77 -23.71 1.50 4.45
N SER A 78 -22.72 1.83 3.62
CA SER A 78 -21.31 1.54 3.92
C SER A 78 -20.66 2.53 4.90
N GLY A 79 -21.33 3.66 5.19
CA GLY A 79 -20.74 4.77 5.95
C GLY A 79 -19.54 5.41 5.24
N LEU A 80 -19.41 5.21 3.93
CA LEU A 80 -18.34 5.80 3.11
C LEU A 80 -18.81 7.09 2.46
N SER A 81 -17.88 8.02 2.25
CA SER A 81 -18.19 9.21 1.44
C SER A 81 -18.40 8.83 -0.01
N SER A 82 -19.29 9.54 -0.72
CA SER A 82 -19.51 9.31 -2.15
C SER A 82 -18.25 9.50 -3.00
N HIS A 83 -17.30 10.32 -2.53
CA HIS A 83 -16.02 10.50 -3.21
C HIS A 83 -15.20 9.21 -3.23
N LEU A 84 -15.16 8.46 -2.12
CA LEU A 84 -14.43 7.19 -2.04
C LEU A 84 -15.04 6.11 -2.93
N ILE A 85 -16.35 6.09 -3.05
CA ILE A 85 -17.05 5.18 -3.95
C ILE A 85 -16.69 5.49 -5.41
N ARG A 86 -16.68 6.76 -5.80
CA ARG A 86 -16.27 7.17 -7.15
C ARG A 86 -14.81 6.86 -7.43
N GLN A 87 -13.93 7.04 -6.44
CA GLN A 87 -12.53 6.61 -6.56
C GLN A 87 -12.42 5.10 -6.73
N ALA A 88 -13.13 4.30 -5.93
CA ALA A 88 -13.14 2.84 -6.06
C ALA A 88 -13.63 2.37 -7.43
N VAL A 89 -14.60 3.07 -8.03
CA VAL A 89 -15.03 2.82 -9.41
C VAL A 89 -13.95 3.22 -10.42
N LYS A 90 -13.35 4.42 -10.26
CA LYS A 90 -12.30 4.93 -11.16
C LYS A 90 -11.04 4.05 -11.15
N GLU A 91 -10.69 3.53 -9.98
CA GLU A 91 -9.52 2.68 -9.76
C GLU A 91 -9.80 1.20 -10.08
N GLY A 92 -11.03 0.86 -10.52
CA GLY A 92 -11.39 -0.49 -10.95
C GLY A 92 -11.62 -1.49 -9.81
N MET A 93 -11.72 -1.02 -8.56
CA MET A 93 -12.04 -1.87 -7.41
C MET A 93 -13.49 -2.36 -7.46
N VAL A 94 -14.38 -1.56 -8.03
CA VAL A 94 -15.80 -1.87 -8.25
C VAL A 94 -16.19 -1.48 -9.66
N VAL A 95 -17.02 -2.31 -10.31
CA VAL A 95 -17.50 -2.05 -11.66
C VAL A 95 -18.93 -1.54 -11.61
N ARG A 96 -19.21 -0.43 -12.28
CA ARG A 96 -20.58 0.00 -12.55
C ARG A 96 -21.20 -0.92 -13.59
N ARG A 97 -22.31 -1.57 -13.23
CA ARG A 97 -23.15 -2.30 -14.18
C ARG A 97 -24.30 -1.40 -14.58
N THR A 98 -24.42 -1.11 -15.86
CA THR A 98 -25.52 -0.35 -16.45
C THR A 98 -26.24 -1.26 -17.42
N THR A 99 -27.56 -1.18 -17.45
CA THR A 99 -28.40 -1.84 -18.47
C THR A 99 -28.42 -1.07 -19.80
N PHE A 100 -27.80 0.11 -19.84
CA PHE A 100 -27.70 0.92 -21.05
C PHE A 100 -26.79 0.26 -22.08
N ILE A 101 -27.41 -0.33 -23.10
CA ILE A 101 -26.73 -0.82 -24.30
C ILE A 101 -26.63 0.37 -25.26
N LYS A 102 -25.41 0.73 -25.66
CA LYS A 102 -25.22 1.77 -26.67
C LYS A 102 -25.81 1.26 -27.99
N PRO A 103 -26.72 1.99 -28.65
CA PRO A 103 -27.22 1.59 -29.95
C PRO A 103 -26.06 1.54 -30.96
N PRO A 104 -26.12 0.63 -31.95
CA PRO A 104 -25.11 0.50 -32.99
C PRO A 104 -24.96 1.77 -33.83
#